data_AF-B6YUH9-F1
#
_entry.id   AF-B6YUH9-F1
#
_cell.length_a   1.000
_cell.length_b   1.000
_cell.length_c   1.000
_cell.angle_alpha   90.00
_cell.angle_beta   90.00
_cell.angle_gamma   90.00
#
_symmetry.space_group_name_H-M   'P 1'
#
loop_
_entity.id
_entity.type
_entity.pdbx_description
1 polymer ?
#
loop_
_entity_poly.entity_id
_entity_poly.type
_entity_poly.pdbx_seq_one_letter_code
_entity_poly.pdbx_strand_id
1 'polypeptide(L)'
;MKRLAVSLFILLLASSLVSAATYTLPGDTYNNIGIMGQVMIDLNVTIVNTASFPKFIVVNPRYDFTVYRLDNSEAMKAFFLGDSVIHNLSNIQRTTLNYYTGFWIMPYETVVVNFRITSHYSYIVPTVNYQTVCGDQAKITSVEYNGSQVSGVIGDLDDISVISCGVIYPQLINTPKVVYLKSMFPIVDGHIKILKYDGTVTFRLTNVPNEGGLFNTFFAASIPVIFDGAKTYDFVPNYTMTYKEYMEDFVWRYKGLTSPQKTPQPQPAPSLPGMFQLSNTLISGISVGTPEITPPQQAGFDFPVWIIFMGRSVDITYHVSWTKEGR
;
A
#
# COMPACT_ATOMS: atom_id res chain seq x y z
N MET A 1 -40.03 26.11 40.09
CA MET A 1 -38.93 25.22 40.55
C MET A 1 -38.95 23.82 39.93
N LYS A 2 -40.10 23.11 39.83
CA LYS A 2 -40.13 21.73 39.28
C LYS A 2 -39.63 21.55 37.83
N ARG A 3 -39.83 22.53 36.94
CA ARG A 3 -39.36 22.45 35.53
C ARG A 3 -37.84 22.62 35.37
N LEU A 4 -37.20 23.38 36.27
CA LEU A 4 -35.77 23.66 36.21
C LEU A 4 -34.94 22.47 36.70
N ALA A 5 -35.47 21.73 37.68
CA ALA A 5 -34.88 20.49 38.18
C ALA A 5 -34.87 19.36 37.12
N VAL A 6 -35.92 19.27 36.30
CA VAL A 6 -36.01 18.26 35.22
C VAL A 6 -35.00 18.55 34.11
N SER A 7 -34.85 19.82 33.70
CA SER A 7 -33.84 20.21 32.71
C SER A 7 -32.40 20.00 33.20
N LEU A 8 -32.12 20.26 34.49
CA LEU A 8 -30.81 20.02 35.08
C LEU A 8 -30.49 18.51 35.18
N PHE A 9 -31.50 17.69 35.50
CA PHE A 9 -31.37 16.24 35.57
C PHE A 9 -31.14 15.59 34.19
N ILE A 10 -31.78 16.11 33.13
CA ILE A 10 -31.53 15.67 31.75
C ILE A 10 -30.12 16.08 31.27
N LEU A 11 -29.63 17.27 31.64
CA LEU A 11 -28.25 17.69 31.35
C LEU A 11 -27.19 16.87 32.11
N LEU A 12 -27.49 16.44 33.34
CA LEU A 12 -26.63 15.54 34.12
C LEU A 12 -26.63 14.09 33.59
N LEU A 13 -27.76 13.61 33.05
CA LEU A 13 -27.85 12.31 32.38
C LEU A 13 -27.20 12.30 30.99
N ALA A 14 -27.21 13.44 30.28
CA ALA A 14 -26.55 13.58 28.99
C ALA A 14 -25.01 13.68 29.11
N SER A 15 -24.48 14.10 30.26
CA SER A 15 -23.04 14.21 30.52
C SER A 15 -22.40 12.90 30.99
N SER A 16 -23.18 11.87 31.33
CA SER A 16 -22.67 10.52 31.65
C SER A 16 -22.43 9.62 30.43
N LEU A 17 -22.66 10.12 29.21
CA LEU A 17 -22.32 9.41 27.97
C LEU A 17 -20.94 9.82 27.44
N VAL A 18 -19.96 9.99 28.33
CA VAL A 18 -18.55 9.97 27.91
C VAL A 18 -18.22 8.52 27.62
N SER A 19 -18.39 8.12 26.36
CA SER A 19 -18.00 6.79 25.91
C SER A 19 -16.49 6.66 26.08
N ALA A 20 -16.06 5.84 27.02
CA ALA A 20 -14.67 5.40 27.05
C ALA A 20 -14.42 4.57 25.79
N ALA A 21 -13.37 4.91 25.04
CA ALA A 21 -12.99 4.17 23.85
C ALA A 21 -11.77 3.31 24.17
N THR A 22 -11.88 2.00 23.99
CA THR A 22 -10.78 1.05 24.20
C THR A 22 -10.31 0.50 22.86
N TYR A 23 -9.00 0.53 22.62
CA TYR A 23 -8.34 0.03 21.43
C TYR A 23 -7.33 -1.05 21.81
N THR A 24 -7.40 -2.20 21.15
CA THR A 24 -6.43 -3.30 21.31
C THR A 24 -5.36 -3.24 20.23
N LEU A 25 -4.11 -3.53 20.59
CA LEU A 25 -2.96 -3.53 19.68
C LEU A 25 -2.37 -4.94 19.57
N PRO A 26 -2.28 -5.54 18.36
CA PRO A 26 -2.79 -5.07 17.06
C PRO A 26 -4.33 -5.12 16.95
N GLY A 27 -4.87 -4.47 15.92
CA GLY A 27 -6.28 -4.60 15.53
C GLY A 27 -6.44 -5.19 14.13
N ASP A 28 -7.68 -5.34 13.67
CA ASP A 28 -7.98 -6.01 12.40
C ASP A 28 -7.34 -5.33 11.17
N THR A 29 -7.22 -4.00 11.20
CA THR A 29 -6.76 -3.19 10.07
C THR A 29 -5.47 -2.40 10.34
N TYR A 30 -4.88 -2.56 11.53
CA TYR A 30 -3.66 -1.86 11.93
C TYR A 30 -2.70 -2.76 12.70
N ASN A 31 -1.40 -2.52 12.51
CA ASN A 31 -0.38 -3.35 13.15
C ASN A 31 -0.27 -3.13 14.66
N ASN A 32 0.65 -3.86 15.28
CA ASN A 32 0.85 -3.83 16.72
C ASN A 32 1.34 -2.47 17.26
N ILE A 33 1.76 -1.52 16.44
CA ILE A 33 2.07 -0.13 16.87
C ILE A 33 0.96 0.87 16.49
N GLY A 34 -0.22 0.38 16.08
CA GLY A 34 -1.40 1.19 15.83
C GLY A 34 -1.47 1.82 14.44
N ILE A 35 -0.59 1.41 13.51
CA ILE A 35 -0.52 2.03 12.19
C ILE A 35 -1.40 1.29 11.19
N MET A 36 -2.37 2.02 10.63
CA MET A 36 -3.17 1.60 9.48
C MET A 36 -2.66 2.28 8.21
N GLY A 37 -2.40 1.49 7.18
CA GLY A 37 -2.07 1.98 5.84
C GLY A 37 -3.29 1.96 4.91
N GLN A 38 -3.58 3.08 4.25
CA GLN A 38 -4.68 3.22 3.31
C GLN A 38 -4.19 3.79 1.99
N VAL A 39 -4.62 3.18 0.88
CA VAL A 39 -4.27 3.65 -0.47
C VAL A 39 -5.51 4.20 -1.15
N MET A 40 -5.35 5.41 -1.65
CA MET A 40 -6.25 6.07 -2.58
C MET A 40 -5.53 6.21 -3.92
N ILE A 41 -6.30 6.04 -4.99
CA ILE A 41 -5.80 6.06 -6.36
C ILE A 41 -6.74 6.97 -7.14
N ASP A 42 -6.21 7.82 -8.00
CA ASP A 42 -6.99 8.64 -8.93
C ASP A 42 -6.26 8.60 -10.27
N LEU A 43 -6.78 7.85 -11.23
CA LEU A 43 -6.11 7.58 -12.51
C LEU A 43 -7.03 7.91 -13.68
N ASN A 44 -6.57 8.77 -14.57
CA ASN A 44 -7.15 8.95 -15.89
C ASN A 44 -6.53 7.95 -16.85
N VAL A 45 -7.37 7.18 -17.53
CA VAL A 45 -6.92 6.12 -18.42
C VAL A 45 -7.57 6.32 -19.79
N THR A 46 -6.75 6.38 -20.83
CA THR A 46 -7.23 6.49 -22.21
C THR A 46 -7.31 5.11 -22.84
N ILE A 47 -8.52 4.74 -23.24
CA ILE A 47 -8.87 3.42 -23.77
C ILE A 47 -9.42 3.60 -25.19
N VAL A 48 -9.02 2.74 -26.11
CA VAL A 48 -9.55 2.70 -27.48
C VAL A 48 -10.15 1.33 -27.80
N ASN A 49 -11.28 1.32 -28.49
CA ASN A 49 -11.84 0.12 -29.10
C ASN A 49 -11.50 0.10 -30.58
N THR A 50 -10.67 -0.83 -31.03
CA THR A 50 -10.28 -0.97 -32.43
C THR A 50 -11.15 -1.95 -33.21
N ALA A 51 -12.24 -2.47 -32.62
CA ALA A 51 -13.19 -3.35 -33.30
C ALA A 51 -14.25 -2.54 -34.06
N SER A 52 -14.90 -3.19 -35.03
CA SER A 52 -16.04 -2.64 -35.79
C SER A 52 -17.38 -2.76 -35.04
N PHE A 53 -17.39 -3.21 -33.79
CA PHE A 53 -18.58 -3.41 -32.98
C PHE A 53 -18.35 -2.90 -31.54
N PRO A 54 -19.42 -2.47 -30.84
CA PRO A 54 -19.31 -1.94 -29.48
C PRO A 54 -18.89 -3.02 -28.48
N LYS A 55 -18.21 -2.62 -27.41
CA LYS A 55 -17.81 -3.50 -26.31
C LYS A 55 -18.20 -2.92 -24.96
N PHE A 56 -18.58 -3.78 -24.03
CA PHE A 56 -18.87 -3.40 -22.65
C PHE A 56 -17.67 -3.74 -21.77
N ILE A 57 -17.09 -2.73 -21.11
CA ILE A 57 -15.97 -2.89 -20.19
C ILE A 57 -16.52 -3.02 -18.78
N VAL A 58 -16.38 -4.20 -18.19
CA VAL A 58 -16.72 -4.44 -16.77
C VAL A 58 -15.65 -3.80 -15.90
N VAL A 59 -16.07 -2.99 -14.94
CA VAL A 59 -15.16 -2.30 -14.02
C VAL A 59 -15.11 -3.05 -12.69
N ASN A 60 -13.90 -3.19 -12.13
CA ASN A 60 -13.74 -3.77 -10.81
C ASN A 60 -14.48 -2.87 -9.79
N PRO A 61 -15.39 -3.43 -8.98
CA PRO A 61 -16.21 -2.65 -8.04
C PRO A 61 -15.39 -1.92 -6.97
N ARG A 62 -14.09 -2.20 -6.85
CA ARG A 62 -13.18 -1.42 -6.00
C ARG A 62 -12.96 0.00 -6.49
N TYR A 63 -13.18 0.27 -7.78
CA TYR A 63 -12.94 1.56 -8.39
C TYR A 63 -14.26 2.28 -8.68
N ASP A 64 -14.35 3.51 -8.21
CA ASP A 64 -15.21 4.52 -8.81
C ASP A 64 -14.77 4.73 -10.25
N PHE A 65 -15.72 5.01 -11.14
CA PHE A 65 -15.35 5.45 -12.48
C PHE A 65 -16.22 6.60 -12.97
N THR A 66 -15.64 7.41 -13.85
CA THR A 66 -16.36 8.43 -14.62
C THR A 66 -15.81 8.41 -16.04
N VAL A 67 -16.68 8.11 -16.99
CA VAL A 67 -16.36 8.15 -18.42
C VAL A 67 -16.50 9.59 -18.89
N TYR A 68 -15.41 10.19 -19.35
CA TYR A 68 -15.43 11.54 -19.89
C TYR A 68 -15.95 11.53 -21.33
N ARG A 69 -17.28 11.56 -21.45
CA ARG A 69 -18.03 11.67 -22.70
C ARG A 69 -19.31 12.47 -22.43
N LEU A 70 -19.71 13.31 -23.39
CA LEU A 70 -20.96 14.09 -23.33
C LEU A 70 -21.09 14.91 -22.04
N ASP A 71 -22.11 14.64 -21.22
CA ASP A 71 -22.48 15.33 -19.98
C ASP A 71 -21.89 14.68 -18.72
N ASN A 72 -20.93 13.75 -18.86
CA ASN A 72 -20.36 12.94 -17.78
C ASN A 72 -21.43 12.13 -17.00
N SER A 73 -22.54 11.76 -17.67
CA SER A 73 -23.61 10.96 -17.06
C SER A 73 -23.30 9.47 -16.94
N GLU A 74 -22.14 9.01 -17.41
CA GLU A 74 -21.66 7.63 -17.34
C GLU A 74 -20.64 7.49 -16.20
N ALA A 75 -21.12 7.30 -14.97
CA ALA A 75 -20.30 7.23 -13.77
C ALA A 75 -20.85 6.25 -12.73
N MET A 76 -19.98 5.79 -11.85
CA MET A 76 -20.32 5.03 -10.66
C MET A 76 -19.49 5.53 -9.49
N LYS A 77 -20.12 5.69 -8.33
CA LYS A 77 -19.47 6.02 -7.05
C LYS A 77 -19.80 4.97 -6.00
N ALA A 78 -18.78 4.47 -5.32
CA ALA A 78 -18.91 3.53 -4.22
C ALA A 78 -18.71 4.23 -2.87
N PHE A 79 -19.49 3.84 -1.87
CA PHE A 79 -19.33 4.29 -0.49
C PHE A 79 -19.71 3.18 0.49
N PHE A 80 -19.12 3.21 1.68
CA PHE A 80 -19.53 2.31 2.77
C PHE A 80 -20.82 2.80 3.43
N LEU A 81 -21.73 1.87 3.68
CA LEU A 81 -22.86 2.03 4.60
C LEU A 81 -22.84 0.86 5.59
N GLY A 82 -22.39 1.13 6.81
CA GLY A 82 -22.03 0.06 7.76
C GLY A 82 -20.92 -0.81 7.16
N ASP A 83 -21.12 -2.12 7.17
CA ASP A 83 -20.15 -3.10 6.63
C ASP A 83 -20.37 -3.39 5.13
N SER A 84 -21.32 -2.72 4.48
CA SER A 84 -21.67 -2.95 3.09
C SER A 84 -21.14 -1.85 2.17
N VAL A 85 -20.72 -2.23 0.97
CA VAL A 85 -20.35 -1.29 -0.11
C VAL A 85 -21.56 -1.05 -0.99
N ILE A 86 -21.97 0.20 -1.14
CA ILE A 86 -23.08 0.61 -1.99
C ILE A 86 -22.53 1.32 -3.22
N HIS A 87 -22.99 0.91 -4.40
CA HIS A 87 -22.67 1.57 -5.66
C HIS A 87 -23.83 2.47 -6.09
N ASN A 88 -23.55 3.76 -6.22
CA ASN A 88 -24.44 4.73 -6.83
C ASN A 88 -24.07 4.89 -8.32
N LEU A 89 -24.95 4.40 -9.18
CA LEU A 89 -24.79 4.39 -10.63
C LEU A 89 -25.55 5.56 -11.25
N SER A 90 -24.89 6.36 -12.07
CA SER A 90 -25.58 7.28 -12.96
C SER A 90 -25.95 6.56 -14.26
N ASN A 91 -27.11 6.88 -14.82
CA ASN A 91 -27.59 6.36 -16.11
C ASN A 91 -27.45 4.83 -16.25
N ILE A 92 -28.26 4.08 -15.50
CA ILE A 92 -28.21 2.60 -15.40
C ILE A 92 -28.20 1.91 -16.77
N GLN A 93 -28.91 2.47 -17.76
CA GLN A 93 -28.96 1.91 -19.12
C GLN A 93 -27.61 1.89 -19.83
N ARG A 94 -26.70 2.80 -19.48
CA ARG A 94 -25.36 2.90 -20.07
C ARG A 94 -24.26 2.32 -19.18
N THR A 95 -24.48 2.31 -17.88
CA THR A 95 -23.47 1.89 -16.90
C THR A 95 -23.63 0.44 -16.41
N THR A 96 -24.64 -0.28 -16.90
CA THR A 96 -24.88 -1.67 -16.53
C THR A 96 -25.16 -2.58 -17.72
N LEU A 97 -24.71 -3.84 -17.61
CA LEU A 97 -25.04 -4.93 -18.53
C LEU A 97 -25.06 -6.25 -17.75
N ASN A 98 -26.16 -7.01 -17.82
CA ASN A 98 -26.31 -8.28 -17.08
C ASN A 98 -25.97 -8.15 -15.58
N TYR A 99 -26.39 -7.05 -14.94
CA TYR A 99 -26.07 -6.70 -13.55
C TYR A 99 -24.58 -6.42 -13.25
N TYR A 100 -23.70 -6.48 -14.25
CA TYR A 100 -22.34 -5.98 -14.13
C TYR A 100 -22.32 -4.47 -14.32
N THR A 101 -21.49 -3.81 -13.52
CA THR A 101 -21.22 -2.38 -13.60
C THR A 101 -20.04 -2.13 -14.54
N GLY A 102 -20.16 -1.13 -15.40
CA GLY A 102 -19.18 -0.85 -16.44
C GLY A 102 -19.61 0.27 -17.36
N PHE A 103 -19.06 0.27 -18.58
CA PHE A 103 -19.45 1.25 -19.59
C PHE A 103 -19.25 0.71 -21.00
N TRP A 104 -19.96 1.30 -21.95
CA TRP A 104 -19.84 0.97 -23.36
C TRP A 104 -18.77 1.83 -24.06
N ILE A 105 -17.97 1.17 -24.90
CA ILE A 105 -17.07 1.81 -25.86
C ILE A 105 -17.50 1.42 -27.28
N MET A 106 -17.82 2.43 -28.09
CA MET A 106 -18.33 2.27 -29.44
C MET A 106 -17.21 1.85 -30.41
N PRO A 107 -17.54 1.38 -31.63
CA PRO A 107 -16.54 1.03 -32.63
C PRO A 107 -15.59 2.19 -32.92
N TYR A 108 -14.28 1.91 -32.98
CA TYR A 108 -13.22 2.89 -33.27
C TYR A 108 -13.16 4.09 -32.33
N GLU A 109 -13.83 4.01 -31.18
CA GLU A 109 -13.89 5.10 -30.23
C GLU A 109 -12.68 5.10 -29.30
N THR A 110 -12.17 6.30 -29.01
CA THR A 110 -11.21 6.54 -27.93
C THR A 110 -11.87 7.35 -26.83
N VAL A 111 -11.77 6.90 -25.59
CA VAL A 111 -12.39 7.53 -24.43
C VAL A 111 -11.40 7.64 -23.28
N VAL A 112 -11.54 8.70 -22.48
CA VAL A 112 -10.81 8.85 -21.22
C VAL A 112 -11.75 8.47 -20.09
N VAL A 113 -11.29 7.58 -19.22
CA VAL A 113 -12.05 7.12 -18.05
C VAL A 113 -11.22 7.41 -16.82
N ASN A 114 -11.80 8.14 -15.88
CA ASN A 114 -11.21 8.33 -14.57
C ASN A 114 -11.61 7.16 -13.68
N PHE A 115 -10.63 6.50 -13.06
CA PHE A 115 -10.80 5.43 -12.10
C PHE A 115 -10.28 5.88 -10.74
N ARG A 116 -11.08 5.72 -9.67
CA ARG A 116 -10.70 6.20 -8.34
C ARG A 116 -10.93 5.17 -7.25
N ILE A 117 -9.98 5.06 -6.33
CA ILE A 117 -10.19 4.51 -4.99
C ILE A 117 -10.18 5.70 -4.05
N THR A 118 -11.34 6.01 -3.45
CA THR A 118 -11.51 7.21 -2.62
C THR A 118 -11.25 6.93 -1.14
N SER A 119 -11.19 7.96 -0.30
CA SER A 119 -11.10 7.79 1.15
C SER A 119 -12.35 7.15 1.76
N HIS A 120 -13.49 7.20 1.08
CA HIS A 120 -14.73 6.55 1.53
C HIS A 120 -14.74 5.04 1.29
N TYR A 121 -13.84 4.53 0.44
CA TYR A 121 -13.66 3.10 0.17
C TYR A 121 -12.18 2.74 -0.09
N SER A 122 -11.29 3.22 0.78
CA SER A 122 -9.83 3.13 0.59
C SER A 122 -9.30 1.69 0.69
N TYR A 123 -8.24 1.35 -0.04
CA TYR A 123 -7.60 0.03 0.03
C TYR A 123 -6.69 -0.08 1.24
N ILE A 124 -7.00 -1.00 2.16
CA ILE A 124 -6.16 -1.26 3.33
C ILE A 124 -4.91 -2.02 2.88
N VAL A 125 -3.75 -1.44 3.14
CA VAL A 125 -2.45 -2.06 2.91
C VAL A 125 -2.07 -2.86 4.14
N PRO A 126 -1.82 -4.18 4.03
CA PRO A 126 -1.32 -4.96 5.15
C PRO A 126 0.00 -4.39 5.66
N THR A 127 0.03 -4.05 6.95
CA THR A 127 1.22 -3.55 7.63
C THR A 127 1.86 -4.65 8.47
N VAL A 128 3.19 -4.70 8.48
CA VAL A 128 3.97 -5.66 9.25
C VAL A 128 4.04 -5.21 10.72
N ASN A 129 4.00 -6.18 11.63
CA ASN A 129 4.19 -5.94 13.06
C ASN A 129 5.63 -5.55 13.36
N TYR A 130 5.78 -4.53 14.20
CA TYR A 130 7.04 -4.05 14.70
C TYR A 130 7.66 -5.08 15.66
N GLN A 131 8.94 -5.38 15.50
CA GLN A 131 9.65 -6.41 16.27
C GLN A 131 10.57 -5.78 17.32
N THR A 132 10.56 -6.31 18.55
CA THR A 132 11.44 -5.89 19.66
C THR A 132 11.93 -7.12 20.41
N VAL A 133 13.03 -6.98 21.18
CA VAL A 133 13.60 -8.09 21.96
C VAL A 133 12.61 -8.57 23.04
N CYS A 134 11.92 -7.65 23.69
CA CYS A 134 10.89 -7.97 24.70
C CYS A 134 9.49 -8.23 24.10
N GLY A 135 9.38 -8.27 22.77
CA GLY A 135 8.10 -8.41 22.08
C GLY A 135 7.03 -7.44 22.59
N ASP A 136 5.82 -7.97 22.79
CA ASP A 136 4.68 -7.21 23.32
C ASP A 136 4.63 -7.15 24.86
N GLN A 137 5.56 -7.80 25.58
CA GLN A 137 5.58 -7.78 27.04
C GLN A 137 5.90 -6.38 27.57
N ALA A 138 6.91 -5.71 27.02
CA ALA A 138 7.31 -4.37 27.45
C ALA A 138 6.50 -3.21 26.81
N LYS A 139 5.33 -3.51 26.25
CA LYS A 139 4.62 -2.59 25.36
C LYS A 139 3.15 -2.42 25.77
N ILE A 140 2.62 -1.23 25.53
CA ILE A 140 1.19 -0.95 25.68
C ILE A 140 0.41 -1.78 24.64
N THR A 141 -0.42 -2.70 25.09
CA THR A 141 -1.22 -3.61 24.25
C THR A 141 -2.69 -3.23 24.20
N SER A 142 -3.15 -2.40 25.12
CA SER A 142 -4.49 -1.83 25.12
C SER A 142 -4.42 -0.38 25.54
N VAL A 143 -5.10 0.51 24.81
CA VAL A 143 -5.21 1.94 25.12
C VAL A 143 -6.68 2.24 25.43
N GLU A 144 -6.93 2.85 26.58
CA GLU A 144 -8.26 3.29 26.98
C GLU A 144 -8.28 4.81 27.14
N TYR A 145 -9.26 5.45 26.49
CA TYR A 145 -9.50 6.88 26.56
C TYR A 145 -10.70 7.16 27.45
N ASN A 146 -10.49 7.91 28.52
CA ASN A 146 -11.55 8.41 29.39
C ASN A 146 -11.45 9.94 29.49
N GLY A 147 -12.12 10.63 28.55
CA GLY A 147 -12.01 12.08 28.41
C GLY A 147 -10.58 12.49 28.01
N SER A 148 -9.90 13.25 28.87
CA SER A 148 -8.50 13.67 28.67
C SER A 148 -7.46 12.70 29.26
N GLN A 149 -7.90 11.64 29.93
CA GLN A 149 -7.00 10.64 30.51
C GLN A 149 -6.81 9.49 29.54
N VAL A 150 -5.56 9.01 29.48
CA VAL A 150 -5.17 7.86 28.67
C VAL A 150 -4.51 6.84 29.59
N SER A 151 -5.09 5.65 29.67
CA SER A 151 -4.51 4.49 30.34
C SER A 151 -4.02 3.48 29.32
N GLY A 152 -2.94 2.78 29.66
CA GLY A 152 -2.37 1.72 28.85
C GLY A 152 -2.16 0.46 29.68
N VAL A 153 -2.43 -0.72 29.11
CA VAL A 153 -2.08 -2.01 29.73
C VAL A 153 -0.74 -2.48 29.16
N ILE A 154 0.21 -2.77 30.04
CA ILE A 154 1.52 -3.34 29.69
C ILE A 154 1.56 -4.75 30.29
N GLY A 155 2.06 -5.73 29.53
CA GLY A 155 2.26 -7.08 30.06
C GLY A 155 3.42 -7.13 31.06
N ASP A 156 3.37 -8.02 32.04
CA ASP A 156 4.49 -8.14 32.97
C ASP A 156 5.71 -8.80 32.30
N LEU A 157 6.89 -8.29 32.65
CA LEU A 157 8.17 -8.96 32.43
C LEU A 157 8.54 -9.68 33.74
N ASP A 158 8.43 -11.01 33.77
CA ASP A 158 8.77 -11.81 34.96
C ASP A 158 10.29 -11.85 35.26
N ASP A 159 11.12 -11.25 34.39
CA ASP A 159 12.58 -11.32 34.46
C ASP A 159 13.22 -10.00 34.91
N ILE A 160 13.57 -9.94 36.20
CA ILE A 160 14.27 -8.80 36.82
C ILE A 160 15.70 -8.59 36.31
N SER A 161 16.25 -9.53 35.52
CA SER A 161 17.61 -9.41 34.96
C SER A 161 17.65 -8.55 33.69
N VAL A 162 16.50 -8.27 33.07
CA VAL A 162 16.40 -7.48 31.83
C VAL A 162 16.10 -6.02 32.17
N ILE A 163 17.13 -5.18 32.15
CA ILE A 163 16.99 -3.73 32.41
C ILE A 163 16.52 -2.96 31.15
N SER A 164 16.83 -3.45 29.95
CA SER A 164 16.48 -2.79 28.69
C SER A 164 16.23 -3.79 27.57
N CYS A 165 15.18 -3.52 26.79
CA CYS A 165 14.72 -4.31 25.65
C CYS A 165 15.36 -3.91 24.31
N GLY A 166 16.40 -3.07 24.36
CA GLY A 166 17.10 -2.54 23.20
C GLY A 166 16.65 -1.12 22.81
N VAL A 167 17.06 -0.70 21.61
CA VAL A 167 16.80 0.64 21.06
C VAL A 167 15.86 0.51 19.86
N ILE A 168 14.84 1.35 19.82
CA ILE A 168 13.88 1.45 18.71
C ILE A 168 14.62 1.97 17.47
N TYR A 169 14.37 1.37 16.31
CA TYR A 169 14.86 1.83 15.01
C TYR A 169 13.72 1.76 13.99
N PRO A 170 13.69 2.62 12.95
CA PRO A 170 12.51 2.71 12.10
C PRO A 170 12.42 1.49 11.17
N GLN A 171 11.65 0.48 11.56
CA GLN A 171 11.41 -0.74 10.79
C GLN A 171 10.47 -0.46 9.63
N LEU A 172 10.72 -1.10 8.48
CA LEU A 172 9.86 -0.99 7.31
C LEU A 172 8.53 -1.73 7.55
N ILE A 173 7.42 -0.98 7.59
CA ILE A 173 6.11 -1.54 7.97
C ILE A 173 5.25 -1.99 6.78
N ASN A 174 5.67 -1.73 5.53
CA ASN A 174 4.91 -2.12 4.35
C ASN A 174 5.84 -2.55 3.21
N THR A 175 5.32 -3.43 2.35
CA THR A 175 5.97 -3.86 1.12
C THR A 175 5.16 -3.38 -0.08
N PRO A 176 5.79 -2.78 -1.11
CA PRO A 176 5.06 -2.32 -2.28
C PRO A 176 4.39 -3.49 -3.02
N LYS A 177 3.16 -3.28 -3.47
CA LYS A 177 2.50 -4.20 -4.40
C LYS A 177 2.83 -3.80 -5.84
N VAL A 178 3.49 -4.69 -6.59
CA VAL A 178 3.74 -4.46 -8.01
C VAL A 178 2.48 -4.74 -8.82
N VAL A 179 2.09 -3.77 -9.63
CA VAL A 179 0.89 -3.79 -10.45
C VAL A 179 1.31 -3.63 -11.91
N TYR A 180 1.04 -4.66 -12.69
CA TYR A 180 1.29 -4.68 -14.13
C TYR A 180 0.10 -4.10 -14.88
N LEU A 181 0.34 -3.41 -16.00
CA LEU A 181 -0.73 -2.86 -16.84
C LEU A 181 -1.75 -3.93 -17.26
N LYS A 182 -1.26 -5.12 -17.64
CA LYS A 182 -2.11 -6.27 -18.00
C LYS A 182 -2.93 -6.79 -16.82
N SER A 183 -2.48 -6.58 -15.58
CA SER A 183 -3.20 -6.97 -14.38
C SER A 183 -4.25 -5.92 -13.97
N MET A 184 -3.99 -4.63 -14.20
CA MET A 184 -4.98 -3.56 -13.99
C MET A 184 -6.14 -3.67 -14.95
N PHE A 185 -5.85 -4.10 -16.18
CA PHE A 185 -6.82 -4.28 -17.24
C PHE A 185 -6.63 -5.68 -17.81
N PRO A 186 -7.21 -6.71 -17.18
CA PRO A 186 -7.19 -8.09 -17.68
C PRO A 186 -8.12 -8.20 -18.91
N ILE A 187 -7.83 -7.40 -19.92
CA ILE A 187 -8.55 -7.36 -21.17
C ILE A 187 -8.08 -8.57 -21.96
N VAL A 188 -8.90 -9.61 -21.95
CA VAL A 188 -8.72 -10.80 -22.81
C VAL A 188 -8.96 -10.43 -24.29
N ASP A 189 -9.57 -9.28 -24.55
CA ASP A 189 -9.95 -8.79 -25.88
C ASP A 189 -8.85 -7.96 -26.58
N GLY A 190 -8.27 -8.50 -27.66
CA GLY A 190 -7.20 -7.83 -28.41
C GLY A 190 -7.57 -6.49 -29.07
N HIS A 191 -8.86 -6.13 -29.12
CA HIS A 191 -9.31 -4.86 -29.71
C HIS A 191 -9.46 -3.73 -28.69
N ILE A 192 -9.51 -3.99 -27.39
CA ILE A 192 -9.44 -2.92 -26.39
C ILE A 192 -7.98 -2.67 -26.03
N LYS A 193 -7.51 -1.46 -26.30
CA LYS A 193 -6.12 -1.06 -26.05
C LYS A 193 -6.07 0.15 -25.13
N ILE A 194 -5.12 0.14 -24.21
CA ILE A 194 -4.81 1.29 -23.37
C ILE A 194 -3.70 2.07 -24.06
N LEU A 195 -3.93 3.37 -24.24
CA LEU A 195 -3.00 4.27 -24.93
C LEU A 195 -2.12 5.03 -23.95
N LYS A 196 -2.70 5.47 -22.84
CA LYS A 196 -1.99 6.18 -21.77
C LYS A 196 -2.75 6.07 -20.45
N TYR A 197 -2.06 6.26 -19.35
CA TYR A 197 -2.67 6.62 -18.08
C TYR A 197 -1.80 7.60 -17.31
N ASP A 198 -2.45 8.48 -16.57
CA ASP A 198 -1.83 9.49 -15.72
C ASP A 198 -2.69 9.72 -14.49
N GLY A 199 -2.06 10.02 -13.36
CA GLY A 199 -2.80 10.36 -12.16
C GLY A 199 -1.95 10.31 -10.90
N THR A 200 -2.64 10.21 -9.77
CA THR A 200 -2.07 10.42 -8.45
C THR A 200 -2.40 9.25 -7.54
N VAL A 201 -1.42 8.84 -6.75
CA VAL A 201 -1.58 7.83 -5.70
C VAL A 201 -1.29 8.49 -4.37
N THR A 202 -2.18 8.30 -3.41
CA THR A 202 -2.01 8.79 -2.04
C THR A 202 -2.02 7.61 -1.08
N PHE A 203 -0.94 7.49 -0.33
CA PHE A 203 -0.78 6.56 0.77
C PHE A 203 -0.96 7.30 2.09
N ARG A 204 -2.06 7.02 2.78
CA ARG A 204 -2.35 7.57 4.10
C ARG A 204 -1.98 6.57 5.18
N LEU A 205 -1.13 7.00 6.09
CA LEU A 205 -0.77 6.27 7.30
C LEU A 205 -1.45 6.96 8.48
N THR A 206 -2.22 6.20 9.27
CA THR A 206 -2.98 6.72 10.41
C THR A 206 -2.63 5.95 11.67
N ASN A 207 -2.40 6.66 12.76
CA ASN A 207 -2.27 6.10 14.10
C ASN A 207 -3.67 5.95 14.71
N VAL A 208 -4.27 4.77 14.52
CA VAL A 208 -5.69 4.51 14.82
C VAL A 208 -6.00 4.68 16.31
N PRO A 209 -5.23 4.09 17.25
CA PRO A 209 -5.49 4.24 18.68
C PRO A 209 -5.14 5.62 19.21
N ASN A 210 -4.87 6.63 18.36
CA ASN A 210 -4.35 7.93 18.76
C ASN A 210 -5.06 9.08 18.04
N GLU A 211 -6.39 9.11 18.12
CA GLU A 211 -7.20 10.17 17.51
C GLU A 211 -6.80 11.57 17.98
N GLY A 212 -6.30 11.70 19.22
CA GLY A 212 -5.83 12.93 19.83
C GLY A 212 -4.37 13.31 19.59
N GLY A 213 -3.56 12.47 18.91
CA GLY A 213 -2.16 12.79 18.64
C GLY A 213 -1.21 12.71 19.85
N LEU A 214 -1.62 12.03 20.93
CA LEU A 214 -0.89 11.93 22.20
C LEU A 214 0.30 10.95 22.13
N PHE A 215 0.16 9.87 21.37
CA PHE A 215 1.25 8.92 21.13
C PHE A 215 2.03 9.24 19.85
N ASN A 216 3.35 9.18 19.93
CA ASN A 216 4.20 9.25 18.75
C ASN A 216 4.60 7.85 18.31
N THR A 217 4.68 7.65 17.00
CA THR A 217 5.12 6.41 16.37
C THR A 217 6.31 6.70 15.47
N PHE A 218 7.28 5.78 15.46
CA PHE A 218 8.52 5.93 14.70
C PHE A 218 8.80 4.67 13.89
N PHE A 219 8.78 4.78 12.57
CA PHE A 219 8.88 3.64 11.65
C PHE A 219 9.36 4.08 10.27
N ALA A 220 9.64 3.12 9.39
CA ALA A 220 9.91 3.37 7.98
C ALA A 220 8.75 2.89 7.11
N ALA A 221 8.44 3.61 6.04
CA ALA A 221 7.43 3.22 5.06
C ALA A 221 7.98 3.32 3.64
N SER A 222 7.48 2.47 2.75
CA SER A 222 7.77 2.51 1.32
C SER A 222 6.53 2.88 0.51
N ILE A 223 6.70 3.13 -0.78
CA ILE A 223 5.56 3.32 -1.68
C ILE A 223 4.60 2.11 -1.61
N PRO A 224 3.28 2.31 -1.61
CA PRO A 224 2.35 1.19 -1.47
C PRO A 224 2.19 0.38 -2.76
N VAL A 225 2.36 1.02 -3.91
CA VAL A 225 2.08 0.44 -5.23
C VAL A 225 3.14 0.86 -6.23
N ILE A 226 3.73 -0.10 -6.93
CA ILE A 226 4.63 0.13 -8.06
C ILE A 226 3.88 -0.21 -9.33
N PHE A 227 3.77 0.76 -10.25
CA PHE A 227 3.19 0.54 -11.57
C PHE A 227 4.30 0.16 -12.53
N ASP A 228 4.33 -1.12 -12.91
CA ASP A 228 5.39 -1.64 -13.76
C ASP A 228 5.40 -0.96 -15.13
N GLY A 229 6.58 -0.51 -15.56
CA GLY A 229 6.78 0.26 -16.78
C GLY A 229 6.32 1.72 -16.73
N ALA A 230 5.71 2.19 -15.64
CA ALA A 230 5.28 3.57 -15.47
C ALA A 230 6.40 4.45 -14.87
N LYS A 231 6.34 5.75 -15.16
CA LYS A 231 7.15 6.75 -14.46
C LYS A 231 6.45 7.17 -13.18
N THR A 232 7.15 7.10 -12.05
CA THR A 232 6.69 7.62 -10.76
C THR A 232 7.52 8.84 -10.36
N TYR A 233 6.87 9.96 -10.04
CA TYR A 233 7.54 11.24 -9.79
C TYR A 233 6.71 12.14 -8.87
N ASP A 234 7.21 13.33 -8.55
CA ASP A 234 6.55 14.35 -7.70
C ASP A 234 6.08 13.80 -6.35
N PHE A 235 7.01 13.20 -5.60
CA PHE A 235 6.77 12.69 -4.26
C PHE A 235 6.55 13.83 -3.26
N VAL A 236 5.46 13.76 -2.51
CA VAL A 236 5.13 14.71 -1.44
C VAL A 236 4.71 13.93 -0.19
N PRO A 237 5.46 13.99 0.92
CA PRO A 237 6.76 14.64 1.07
C PRO A 237 7.87 13.93 0.29
N ASN A 238 9.01 14.60 0.12
CA ASN A 238 10.21 13.97 -0.42
C ASN A 238 10.61 12.75 0.42
N TYR A 239 11.06 11.69 -0.25
CA TYR A 239 11.53 10.49 0.43
C TYR A 239 12.88 10.73 1.10
N THR A 240 13.16 9.95 2.14
CA THR A 240 14.39 10.10 2.93
C THR A 240 15.58 9.43 2.24
N MET A 241 15.34 8.26 1.65
CA MET A 241 16.37 7.43 1.00
C MET A 241 15.72 6.40 0.07
N THR A 242 16.53 5.67 -0.69
CA THR A 242 16.02 4.50 -1.45
C THR A 242 16.01 3.24 -0.57
N TYR A 243 15.29 2.21 -1.00
CA TYR A 243 15.22 0.92 -0.29
C TYR A 243 16.59 0.26 -0.17
N LYS A 244 17.42 0.38 -1.21
CA LYS A 244 18.79 -0.10 -1.20
C LYS A 244 19.63 0.64 -0.15
N GLU A 245 19.56 1.97 -0.13
CA GLU A 245 20.24 2.79 0.89
C GLU A 245 19.75 2.44 2.31
N TYR A 246 18.44 2.22 2.46
CA TYR A 246 17.83 1.81 3.72
C TYR A 246 18.41 0.48 4.23
N MET A 247 18.38 -0.56 3.39
CA MET A 247 18.78 -1.92 3.77
C MET A 247 20.30 -2.11 3.86
N GLU A 248 21.05 -1.50 2.95
CA GLU A 248 22.49 -1.73 2.84
C GLU A 248 23.31 -0.79 3.72
N ASP A 249 22.80 0.40 4.08
CA ASP A 249 23.58 1.40 4.83
C ASP A 249 22.88 1.86 6.10
N PHE A 250 21.68 2.44 5.98
CA PHE A 250 21.01 3.11 7.08
C PHE A 250 20.73 2.19 8.27
N VAL A 251 20.12 1.01 8.06
CA VAL A 251 19.77 0.09 9.15
C VAL A 251 21.00 -0.37 9.92
N TRP A 252 22.11 -0.63 9.22
CA TRP A 252 23.36 -1.07 9.85
C TRP A 252 24.01 0.07 10.64
N ARG A 253 24.14 1.25 10.03
CA ARG A 253 24.70 2.43 10.71
C ARG A 253 23.88 2.85 11.92
N TYR A 254 22.56 2.81 11.83
CA TYR A 254 21.67 3.16 12.94
C TYR A 254 21.85 2.20 14.13
N LYS A 255 22.13 0.92 13.85
CA LYS A 255 22.45 -0.09 14.87
C LYS A 255 23.91 -0.05 15.35
N GLY A 256 24.75 0.84 14.81
CA GLY A 256 26.18 0.87 15.09
C GLY A 256 26.96 -0.32 14.54
N LEU A 257 26.41 -0.99 13.52
CA LEU A 257 26.99 -2.17 12.88
C LEU A 257 27.58 -1.81 11.51
N THR A 258 28.57 -2.58 11.04
CA THR A 258 29.07 -2.50 9.68
C THR A 258 28.20 -3.34 8.74
N SER A 259 27.88 -2.77 7.58
CA SER A 259 27.14 -3.50 6.55
C SER A 259 27.94 -4.73 6.11
N PRO A 260 27.31 -5.90 5.98
CA PRO A 260 27.99 -7.08 5.45
C PRO A 260 28.48 -6.77 4.04
N GLN A 261 29.80 -6.82 3.84
CA GLN A 261 30.37 -6.71 2.50
C GLN A 261 29.82 -7.86 1.66
N LYS A 262 29.03 -7.54 0.63
CA LYS A 262 28.67 -8.50 -0.42
C LYS A 262 29.97 -8.95 -1.09
N THR A 263 30.59 -9.99 -0.55
CA THR A 263 31.68 -10.67 -1.24
C THR A 263 31.02 -11.38 -2.42
N PRO A 264 31.38 -11.09 -3.68
CA PRO A 264 30.98 -11.93 -4.79
C PRO A 264 31.79 -13.22 -4.69
N GLN A 265 31.46 -14.07 -3.71
CA GLN A 265 31.90 -15.44 -3.72
C GLN A 265 31.01 -16.17 -4.72
N PRO A 266 31.57 -16.75 -5.80
CA PRO A 266 30.83 -17.69 -6.61
C PRO A 266 30.35 -18.78 -5.65
N GLN A 267 29.03 -18.89 -5.46
CA GLN A 267 28.48 -20.06 -4.77
C GLN A 267 28.99 -21.29 -5.53
N PRO A 268 29.72 -22.23 -4.89
CA PRO A 268 30.07 -23.47 -5.53
C PRO A 268 28.75 -24.15 -5.93
N ALA A 269 28.60 -24.46 -7.22
CA ALA A 269 27.44 -25.19 -7.69
C ALA A 269 27.30 -26.47 -6.84
N PRO A 270 26.09 -26.80 -6.33
CA PRO A 270 25.90 -28.02 -5.56
C PRO A 270 26.35 -29.21 -6.41
N SER A 271 27.32 -29.97 -5.92
CA SER A 271 27.82 -31.17 -6.59
C SER A 271 26.72 -32.23 -6.55
N LEU A 272 25.89 -32.30 -7.58
CA LEU A 272 24.93 -33.38 -7.77
C LEU A 272 25.73 -34.65 -8.13
N PRO A 273 25.73 -35.70 -7.31
CA PRO A 273 26.39 -36.95 -7.67
C PRO A 273 25.64 -37.60 -8.83
N GLY A 274 26.33 -37.80 -9.97
CA GLY A 274 25.81 -38.58 -11.10
C GLY A 274 25.59 -37.85 -12.43
N MET A 275 25.92 -36.56 -12.55
CA MET A 275 25.97 -35.88 -13.85
C MET A 275 27.39 -35.45 -14.20
N PHE A 276 27.79 -35.66 -15.45
CA PHE A 276 29.10 -35.28 -15.98
C PHE A 276 29.32 -33.77 -15.80
N GLN A 277 30.36 -33.41 -15.05
CA GLN A 277 30.83 -32.02 -15.00
C GLN A 277 31.35 -31.67 -16.39
N LEU A 278 30.73 -30.69 -17.05
CA LEU A 278 31.23 -30.13 -18.30
C LEU A 278 32.61 -29.52 -18.02
N SER A 279 33.67 -30.17 -18.50
CA SER A 279 35.01 -29.59 -18.45
C SER A 279 35.16 -28.52 -19.54
N ASN A 280 35.99 -27.51 -19.28
CA ASN A 280 36.30 -26.44 -20.26
C ASN A 280 37.17 -26.91 -21.44
N THR A 281 37.23 -28.22 -21.63
CA THR A 281 38.05 -28.91 -22.62
C THR A 281 37.12 -29.74 -23.48
N LEU A 282 37.07 -29.44 -24.77
CA LEU A 282 36.48 -30.35 -25.74
C LEU A 282 37.28 -31.65 -25.74
N ILE A 283 36.66 -32.76 -26.14
CA ILE A 283 37.32 -34.07 -26.29
C ILE A 283 38.54 -33.98 -27.25
N SER A 284 38.60 -32.94 -28.10
CA SER A 284 39.72 -32.60 -28.98
C SER A 284 40.90 -31.87 -28.31
N GLY A 285 40.87 -31.62 -26.99
CA GLY A 285 41.99 -31.02 -26.24
C GLY A 285 42.11 -29.49 -26.35
N ILE A 286 41.19 -28.82 -27.04
CA ILE A 286 41.17 -27.36 -27.15
C ILE A 286 40.44 -26.77 -25.94
N SER A 287 41.11 -25.88 -25.22
CA SER A 287 40.53 -25.09 -24.13
C SER A 287 39.58 -24.06 -24.72
N VAL A 288 38.29 -24.18 -24.43
CA VAL A 288 37.29 -23.19 -24.83
C VAL A 288 37.09 -22.29 -23.62
N GLY A 289 37.33 -20.99 -23.80
CA GLY A 289 37.12 -20.02 -22.72
C GLY A 289 35.70 -20.16 -22.17
N THR A 290 35.58 -20.32 -20.85
CA THR A 290 34.28 -20.24 -20.17
C THR A 290 33.58 -18.97 -20.59
N PRO A 291 32.34 -19.03 -21.10
CA PRO A 291 31.57 -17.81 -21.28
C PRO A 291 31.49 -17.12 -19.91
N GLU A 292 31.87 -15.85 -19.85
CA GLU A 292 31.53 -15.01 -18.70
C GLU A 292 30.01 -14.96 -18.64
N ILE A 293 29.43 -15.86 -17.86
CA ILE A 293 28.06 -15.72 -17.42
C ILE A 293 28.12 -14.53 -16.48
N THR A 294 27.89 -13.34 -17.02
CA THR A 294 27.55 -12.18 -16.19
C THR A 294 26.32 -12.65 -15.43
N PRO A 295 26.39 -12.86 -14.09
CA PRO A 295 25.18 -13.15 -13.35
C PRO A 295 24.21 -12.02 -13.69
N PRO A 296 22.93 -12.33 -14.00
CA PRO A 296 21.97 -11.28 -14.32
C PRO A 296 22.12 -10.24 -13.21
N GLN A 297 22.46 -9.00 -13.58
CA GLN A 297 22.39 -7.90 -12.64
C GLN A 297 20.98 -8.02 -12.07
N GLN A 298 20.89 -8.45 -10.81
CA GLN A 298 19.64 -8.36 -10.09
C GLN A 298 19.36 -6.87 -10.12
N ALA A 299 18.50 -6.45 -11.05
CA ALA A 299 17.86 -5.16 -11.01
C ALA A 299 16.98 -5.24 -9.77
N GLY A 300 17.62 -5.05 -8.61
CA GLY A 300 16.96 -4.99 -7.34
C GLY A 300 15.94 -3.87 -7.48
N PHE A 301 14.69 -4.18 -7.19
CA PHE A 301 13.65 -3.17 -7.09
C PHE A 301 14.09 -2.17 -6.03
N ASP A 302 14.61 -1.02 -6.46
CA ASP A 302 14.99 0.08 -5.60
C ASP A 302 13.89 1.14 -5.67
N PHE A 303 13.31 1.46 -4.52
CA PHE A 303 12.13 2.32 -4.42
C PHE A 303 12.24 3.30 -3.26
N PRO A 304 11.49 4.42 -3.28
CA PRO A 304 11.51 5.41 -2.22
C PRO A 304 11.10 4.86 -0.85
N VAL A 305 11.83 5.26 0.19
CA VAL A 305 11.56 4.96 1.60
C VAL A 305 11.56 6.25 2.42
N TRP A 306 10.58 6.37 3.31
CA TRP A 306 10.44 7.47 4.27
C TRP A 306 10.73 6.96 5.68
N ILE A 307 11.52 7.72 6.43
CA ILE A 307 11.61 7.58 7.88
C ILE A 307 10.58 8.53 8.50
N ILE A 308 9.64 7.98 9.25
CA ILE A 308 8.44 8.69 9.70
C ILE A 308 8.42 8.71 11.22
N PHE A 309 8.35 9.92 11.77
CA PHE A 309 7.96 10.18 13.15
C PHE A 309 6.60 10.90 13.12
N MET A 310 5.53 10.23 13.54
CA MET A 310 4.17 10.77 13.42
C MET A 310 3.36 10.64 14.70
N GLY A 311 2.56 11.67 14.98
CA GLY A 311 1.54 11.65 16.03
C GLY A 311 0.23 11.02 15.53
N ARG A 312 -0.49 11.74 14.66
CA ARG A 312 -1.83 11.34 14.17
C ARG A 312 -1.83 10.64 12.82
N SER A 313 -1.38 11.31 11.77
CA SER A 313 -1.40 10.77 10.40
C SER A 313 -0.40 11.46 9.49
N VAL A 314 -0.03 10.79 8.41
CA VAL A 314 0.76 11.37 7.32
C VAL A 314 0.24 10.86 5.97
N ASP A 315 0.16 11.76 4.99
CA ASP A 315 -0.19 11.43 3.62
C ASP A 315 1.07 11.53 2.76
N ILE A 316 1.38 10.45 2.04
CA ILE A 316 2.44 10.38 1.04
C ILE A 316 1.77 10.31 -0.33
N THR A 317 2.05 11.28 -1.19
CA THR A 317 1.44 11.40 -2.51
C THR A 317 2.51 11.33 -3.59
N TYR A 318 2.22 10.70 -4.71
CA TYR A 318 3.08 10.69 -5.89
C TYR A 318 2.27 10.59 -7.17
N HIS A 319 2.86 11.07 -8.26
CA HIS A 319 2.29 11.00 -9.59
C HIS A 319 2.80 9.78 -10.33
N VAL A 320 1.92 9.19 -11.13
CA VAL A 320 2.21 8.05 -12.00
C VAL A 320 1.79 8.42 -13.40
N SER A 321 2.66 8.20 -14.37
CA SER A 321 2.32 8.34 -15.78
C SER A 321 2.92 7.24 -16.65
N TRP A 322 2.17 6.84 -17.65
CA TRP A 322 2.58 5.86 -18.64
C TRP A 322 1.92 6.20 -19.97
N THR A 323 2.70 6.05 -21.04
CA THR A 323 2.21 6.22 -22.40
C THR A 323 2.70 5.04 -23.22
N LYS A 324 1.83 4.50 -24.07
CA LYS A 324 2.21 3.48 -25.03
C LYS A 324 3.21 4.09 -26.02
N GLU A 325 4.48 3.75 -25.88
CA GLU A 325 5.48 4.07 -26.90
C GLU A 325 5.11 3.34 -28.20
N GLY A 326 5.03 4.10 -29.29
CA GLY A 326 4.71 3.58 -30.61
C GLY A 326 5.79 2.60 -31.07
N ARG A 327 5.45 1.31 -31.10
CA ARG A 327 6.04 0.34 -32.00
C ARG A 327 4.96 -0.12 -32.97
#